data_AF-A0AAU8K6H0-F1
#
_entry.id   AF-A0AAU8K6H0-F1
#
_cell.length_a   1.000
_cell.length_b   1.000
_cell.length_c   1.000
_cell.angle_alpha   90.00
_cell.angle_beta   90.00
_cell.angle_gamma   90.00
#
_symmetry.space_group_name_H-M   'P 1'
#
loop_
_entity.id
_entity.type
_entity.pdbx_description
1 polymer ?
#
loop_
_entity_poly.entity_id
_entity_poly.type
_entity_poly.pdbx_seq_one_letter_code
_entity_poly.pdbx_strand_id
1 'polypeptide(L)'
;MYAEATAYTVARTGASGPEAERQVTECLRYLYLVSRYRDRLAGLFLPVEQHIDEVWHYLILQTREYPALCERLPGGFFIHHRSIAYEAYQQEPGRERAAEEALRWIPLYCREFGPFDEGAPAHWTIVRYLHQEMDMTLEEISALTPLTSA
;
A
#
# COMPACT_ATOMS: atom_id res chain seq x y z
N MET A 1 13.18 -10.16 -11.54
CA MET A 1 12.10 -9.82 -10.60
C MET A 1 11.23 -8.66 -11.07
N TYR A 2 11.67 -7.39 -11.18
CA TYR A 2 10.76 -6.28 -11.56
C TYR A 2 10.07 -6.51 -12.92
N ALA A 3 10.83 -6.78 -13.98
CA ALA A 3 10.28 -7.05 -15.30
C ALA A 3 9.35 -8.29 -15.33
N GLU A 4 9.66 -9.32 -14.53
CA GLU A 4 8.82 -10.53 -14.42
C GLU A 4 7.51 -10.24 -13.69
N ALA A 5 7.56 -9.44 -12.61
CA ALA A 5 6.38 -8.99 -11.89
C ALA A 5 5.49 -8.12 -12.79
N THR A 6 6.07 -7.21 -13.57
CA THR A 6 5.32 -6.42 -14.55
C THR A 6 4.66 -7.31 -15.60
N ALA A 7 5.40 -8.26 -16.19
CA ALA A 7 4.85 -9.18 -17.19
C ALA A 7 3.73 -10.06 -16.62
N TYR A 8 3.90 -10.57 -15.40
CA TYR A 8 2.85 -11.29 -14.67
C TYR A 8 1.62 -10.40 -14.48
N THR A 9 1.83 -9.15 -14.05
CA THR A 9 0.75 -8.19 -13.79
C THR A 9 -0.07 -7.93 -15.04
N VAL A 10 0.57 -7.64 -16.17
CA VAL A 10 -0.10 -7.49 -17.48
C VAL A 10 -0.96 -8.72 -17.80
N ALA A 11 -0.40 -9.92 -17.63
CA ALA A 11 -1.13 -11.16 -17.93
C ALA A 11 -2.29 -11.42 -16.94
N ARG A 12 -2.15 -11.00 -15.68
CA ARG A 12 -3.09 -11.30 -14.59
C ARG A 12 -4.25 -10.31 -14.51
N THR A 13 -4.00 -9.03 -14.77
CA THR A 13 -4.96 -7.93 -14.61
C THR A 13 -5.48 -7.38 -15.94
N GLY A 14 -4.76 -7.64 -17.04
CA GLY A 14 -5.09 -7.06 -18.35
C GLY A 14 -4.66 -5.60 -18.51
N ALA A 15 -3.95 -5.04 -17.53
CA ALA A 15 -3.45 -3.67 -17.57
C ALA A 15 -2.45 -3.45 -18.72
N SER A 16 -2.35 -2.20 -19.18
CA SER A 16 -1.29 -1.81 -20.12
C SER A 16 0.10 -1.95 -19.46
N GLY A 17 1.17 -2.01 -20.27
CA GLY A 17 2.55 -2.07 -19.74
C GLY A 17 2.86 -0.97 -18.70
N PRO A 18 2.65 0.31 -19.01
CA PRO A 18 2.88 1.41 -18.05
C PRO A 18 2.00 1.33 -16.81
N GLU A 19 0.75 0.89 -16.94
CA GLU A 19 -0.15 0.71 -15.81
C GLU A 19 0.31 -0.45 -14.90
N ALA A 20 0.72 -1.58 -15.49
CA ALA A 20 1.30 -2.69 -14.74
C ALA A 20 2.59 -2.29 -14.02
N GLU A 21 3.47 -1.48 -14.65
CA GLU A 21 4.64 -0.91 -13.98
C GLU A 21 4.26 -0.04 -12.79
N ARG A 22 3.18 0.74 -12.91
CA ARG A 22 2.66 1.53 -11.79
C ARG A 22 2.13 0.64 -10.68
N GLN A 23 1.36 -0.40 -10.99
CA GLN A 23 0.84 -1.36 -10.00
C GLN A 23 1.99 -2.05 -9.23
N VAL A 24 3.05 -2.46 -9.94
CA VAL A 24 4.25 -3.03 -9.30
C VAL A 24 4.96 -2.00 -8.43
N THR A 25 5.08 -0.76 -8.90
CA THR A 25 5.68 0.34 -8.14
C THR A 25 4.92 0.62 -6.84
N GLU A 26 3.58 0.68 -6.88
CA GLU A 26 2.76 0.90 -5.69
C GLU A 26 2.81 -0.28 -4.72
N CYS A 27 2.88 -1.52 -5.21
CA CYS A 27 3.14 -2.69 -4.36
C CYS A 27 4.51 -2.59 -3.65
N LEU A 28 5.56 -2.15 -4.35
CA LEU A 28 6.87 -1.96 -3.73
C LEU A 28 6.88 -0.80 -2.73
N ARG A 29 6.13 0.28 -2.99
CA ARG A 29 5.92 1.39 -2.03
C ARG A 29 5.20 0.90 -0.77
N TYR A 30 4.17 0.06 -0.91
CA TYR A 30 3.52 -0.61 0.22
C TYR A 30 4.53 -1.39 1.07
N LEU A 31 5.32 -2.28 0.45
CA LEU A 31 6.30 -3.10 1.17
C LEU A 31 7.37 -2.26 1.85
N TYR A 32 7.81 -1.19 1.19
CA TYR A 32 8.74 -0.22 1.77
C TYR A 32 8.16 0.44 3.02
N LEU A 33 6.90 0.89 2.99
CA LEU A 33 6.26 1.53 4.15
C LEU A 33 6.15 0.56 5.32
N VAL A 34 5.66 -0.66 5.09
CA VAL A 34 5.54 -1.69 6.13
C VAL A 34 6.91 -2.04 6.71
N SER A 35 7.95 -2.13 5.87
CA SER A 35 9.32 -2.41 6.30
C SER A 35 9.90 -1.27 7.15
N ARG A 36 9.82 -0.03 6.66
CA ARG A 36 10.45 1.14 7.30
C ARG A 36 9.72 1.59 8.56
N TYR A 37 8.39 1.48 8.57
CA TYR A 37 7.55 2.03 9.63
C TYR A 37 6.87 0.94 10.45
N ARG A 38 7.57 -0.17 10.68
CA ARG A 38 7.07 -1.30 11.46
C ARG A 38 6.45 -0.86 12.79
N ASP A 39 7.09 0.00 13.57
CA ASP A 39 6.57 0.40 14.89
C ASP A 39 5.27 1.21 14.81
N ARG A 40 4.96 1.80 13.64
CA ARG A 40 3.76 2.62 13.43
C ARG A 40 2.66 1.89 12.68
N LEU A 41 3.03 0.93 11.84
CA LEU A 41 2.17 0.23 10.89
C LEU A 41 2.04 -1.28 11.16
N ALA A 42 2.84 -1.86 12.06
CA ALA A 42 2.76 -3.29 12.37
C ALA A 42 1.37 -3.64 12.90
N GLY A 43 0.79 -4.68 12.31
CA GLY A 43 -0.56 -5.13 12.64
C GLY A 43 -1.68 -4.31 11.99
N LEU A 44 -1.37 -3.18 11.34
CA LEU A 44 -2.34 -2.42 10.57
C LEU A 44 -2.49 -3.00 9.17
N PHE A 45 -3.72 -3.09 8.71
CA PHE A 45 -4.02 -3.33 7.31
C PHE A 45 -3.92 -2.01 6.55
N LEU A 46 -2.97 -1.90 5.62
CA LEU A 46 -2.91 -0.78 4.68
C LEU A 46 -3.80 -1.15 3.47
N PRO A 47 -4.95 -0.49 3.28
CA PRO A 47 -5.91 -0.89 2.28
C PRO A 47 -5.46 -0.47 0.88
N VAL A 48 -5.07 -1.48 0.11
CA VAL A 48 -4.71 -1.41 -1.31
C VAL A 48 -5.81 -2.05 -2.15
N GLU A 49 -5.89 -1.63 -3.41
CA GLU A 49 -6.82 -2.24 -4.38
C GLU A 49 -6.37 -3.66 -4.76
N GLN A 50 -7.31 -4.50 -5.20
CA GLN A 50 -7.10 -5.93 -5.43
C GLN A 50 -5.90 -6.22 -6.36
N HIS A 51 -5.70 -5.45 -7.43
CA HIS A 51 -4.58 -5.68 -8.34
C HIS A 51 -3.22 -5.48 -7.67
N ILE A 52 -3.10 -4.64 -6.63
CA ILE A 52 -1.86 -4.48 -5.87
C ILE A 52 -1.60 -5.73 -5.01
N ASP A 53 -2.64 -6.27 -4.39
CA ASP A 53 -2.56 -7.52 -3.63
C ASP A 53 -2.19 -8.71 -4.52
N GLU A 54 -2.69 -8.76 -5.77
CA GLU A 54 -2.28 -9.76 -6.77
C GLU A 54 -0.78 -9.67 -7.12
N VAL A 55 -0.22 -8.46 -7.22
CA VAL A 55 1.24 -8.29 -7.40
C VAL A 55 1.98 -8.86 -6.19
N TRP A 56 1.53 -8.55 -4.97
CA TRP A 56 2.18 -9.05 -3.77
C TRP A 56 2.07 -10.58 -3.66
N HIS A 57 0.92 -11.16 -4.00
CA HIS A 57 0.73 -12.61 -4.10
C HIS A 57 1.74 -13.27 -5.05
N TYR A 58 2.02 -12.66 -6.19
CA TYR A 58 3.07 -13.15 -7.08
C TYR A 58 4.46 -13.09 -6.44
N LEU A 59 4.77 -11.97 -5.77
CA LEU A 59 6.07 -11.78 -5.13
C LEU A 59 6.31 -12.80 -4.01
N ILE A 60 5.35 -13.04 -3.10
CA ILE A 60 5.55 -13.93 -1.96
C ILE A 60 5.81 -15.40 -2.34
N LEU A 61 5.42 -15.81 -3.55
CA LEU A 61 5.70 -17.15 -4.08
C LEU A 61 7.15 -17.32 -4.53
N GLN A 62 7.91 -16.22 -4.69
CA GLN A 62 9.31 -16.27 -5.08
C GLN A 62 10.19 -16.59 -3.88
N THR A 63 10.41 -17.88 -3.62
CA THR A 63 11.04 -18.39 -2.40
C THR A 63 12.49 -17.95 -2.17
N ARG A 64 13.18 -17.47 -3.21
CA ARG A 64 14.53 -16.89 -3.10
C ARG A 64 14.52 -15.37 -3.20
N GLU A 65 13.82 -14.83 -4.19
CA GLU A 65 13.84 -13.42 -4.54
C GLU A 65 13.07 -12.57 -3.53
N TYR A 66 11.98 -13.08 -2.95
CA TYR A 66 11.18 -12.33 -1.98
C TYR A 66 11.87 -12.16 -0.62
N PRO A 67 12.49 -13.20 -0.01
CA PRO A 67 13.36 -12.99 1.14
C PRO A 67 14.46 -11.97 0.88
N ALA A 68 15.15 -12.07 -0.26
CA ALA A 68 16.20 -11.11 -0.65
C ALA A 68 15.66 -9.70 -0.90
N LEU A 69 14.41 -9.55 -1.36
CA LEU A 69 13.74 -8.25 -1.40
C LEU A 69 13.54 -7.70 0.00
N CYS A 70 12.97 -8.49 0.90
CA CYS A 70 12.69 -8.09 2.27
C CYS A 70 13.96 -7.66 3.03
N GLU A 71 15.07 -8.37 2.83
CA GLU A 71 16.37 -8.02 3.41
C GLU A 71 16.92 -6.68 2.91
N ARG A 72 16.61 -6.28 1.68
CA ARG A 72 17.04 -5.00 1.09
C ARG A 72 16.14 -3.83 1.45
N LEU A 73 14.92 -4.10 1.93
CA LEU A 73 14.02 -3.04 2.40
C LEU A 73 14.56 -2.43 3.71
N PRO A 74 14.16 -1.18 4.06
CA PRO A 74 14.80 -0.45 5.16
C PRO A 74 14.76 -1.14 6.52
N GLY A 75 13.75 -1.97 6.79
CA GLY A 75 13.62 -2.71 8.04
C GLY A 75 14.44 -4.01 8.07
N GLY A 76 14.86 -4.55 6.92
CA GLY A 76 15.69 -5.75 6.83
C GLY A 76 15.05 -7.01 7.43
N PHE A 77 13.71 -7.11 7.46
CA PHE A 77 12.99 -8.26 8.01
C PHE A 77 12.00 -8.83 6.99
N PHE A 78 11.71 -10.12 7.13
CA PHE A 78 10.74 -10.80 6.29
C PHE A 78 9.32 -10.30 6.57
N ILE A 79 8.64 -9.79 5.54
CA ILE A 79 7.26 -9.30 5.64
C ILE A 79 6.32 -10.47 5.35
N HIS A 80 5.49 -10.84 6.33
CA HIS A 80 4.51 -11.90 6.14
C HIS A 80 3.23 -11.33 5.53
N HIS A 81 2.77 -11.93 4.42
CA HIS A 81 1.42 -11.70 3.90
C HIS A 81 0.38 -12.40 4.79
N ARG A 82 -0.81 -11.80 4.91
CA ARG A 82 -1.97 -12.38 5.58
C ARG A 82 -3.19 -12.16 4.68
N SER A 83 -3.87 -13.24 4.30
CA SER A 83 -5.10 -13.20 3.50
C SER A 83 -6.33 -12.83 4.35
N ILE A 84 -6.24 -11.73 5.11
CA ILE A 84 -7.36 -11.20 5.91
C ILE A 84 -8.02 -10.09 5.10
N ALA A 85 -9.32 -10.25 4.84
CA ALA A 85 -10.11 -9.23 4.15
C ALA A 85 -10.22 -7.95 5.02
N TYR A 86 -10.29 -6.78 4.38
CA TYR A 86 -10.41 -5.50 5.09
C TYR A 86 -11.65 -5.45 5.99
N GLU A 87 -12.75 -6.06 5.54
CA GLU A 87 -14.02 -6.13 6.27
C GLU A 87 -13.91 -6.97 7.54
N ALA A 88 -13.02 -7.97 7.55
CA ALA A 88 -12.73 -8.76 8.74
C ALA A 88 -11.83 -8.01 9.73
N TYR A 89 -10.98 -7.10 9.24
CA TYR A 89 -10.17 -6.21 10.09
C TYR A 89 -11.01 -5.15 10.81
N GLN A 90 -12.08 -4.66 10.18
CA GLN A 90 -12.97 -3.63 10.72
C GLN A 90 -13.90 -4.10 11.86
N GLN A 91 -13.93 -5.40 12.19
CA GLN A 91 -14.94 -5.94 13.10
C GLN A 91 -14.78 -5.54 14.58
N GLU A 92 -13.61 -5.06 15.06
CA GLU A 92 -13.45 -4.57 16.44
C GLU A 92 -12.38 -3.46 16.65
N PRO A 93 -12.57 -2.26 16.07
CA PRO A 93 -12.20 -1.03 16.79
C PRO A 93 -13.33 0.04 16.74
N GLY A 94 -13.32 0.98 17.71
CA GLY A 94 -14.20 2.16 17.63
C GLY A 94 -13.97 2.95 16.33
N ARG A 95 -15.04 3.49 15.72
CA ARG A 95 -15.03 4.16 14.41
C ARG A 95 -13.88 5.17 14.23
N GLU A 96 -13.56 5.93 15.27
CA GLU A 96 -12.47 6.92 15.26
C GLU A 96 -11.09 6.27 15.14
N ARG A 97 -10.84 5.22 15.93
CA ARG A 97 -9.59 4.46 15.87
C ARG A 97 -9.42 3.75 14.51
N ALA A 98 -10.49 3.18 13.97
CA ALA A 98 -10.46 2.57 12.65
C ALA A 98 -10.11 3.57 11.55
N ALA A 99 -10.67 4.79 11.62
CA ALA A 99 -10.32 5.88 10.71
C ALA A 99 -8.87 6.34 10.88
N GLU A 100 -8.41 6.50 12.13
CA GLU A 100 -7.03 6.87 12.43
C GLU A 100 -6.04 5.84 11.84
N GLU A 101 -6.27 4.55 12.08
CA GLU A 101 -5.44 3.46 11.56
C GLU A 101 -5.42 3.44 10.02
N ALA A 102 -6.57 3.66 9.38
CA ALA A 102 -6.70 3.69 7.92
C ALA A 102 -5.98 4.90 7.27
N LEU A 103 -5.83 6.02 7.98
CA LEU A 103 -5.21 7.25 7.48
C LEU A 103 -3.73 7.40 7.86
N ARG A 104 -3.28 6.73 8.92
CA ARG A 104 -1.95 6.90 9.53
C ARG A 104 -0.77 6.75 8.55
N TRP A 105 -0.93 5.95 7.50
CA TRP A 105 0.13 5.67 6.53
C TRP A 105 0.31 6.80 5.50
N ILE A 106 -0.72 7.61 5.23
CA ILE A 106 -0.69 8.66 4.18
C ILE A 106 0.48 9.65 4.37
N PRO A 107 0.66 10.25 5.56
CA PRO A 107 1.78 11.19 5.77
C PRO A 107 3.16 10.49 5.66
N LEU A 108 3.22 9.19 5.93
CA LEU A 108 4.44 8.39 5.79
C LEU A 108 4.75 8.11 4.32
N TYR A 109 3.73 7.81 3.52
CA TYR A 109 3.84 7.69 2.07
C TYR A 109 4.38 8.99 1.47
N CYS A 110 3.75 10.12 1.78
CA CYS A 110 4.13 11.40 1.18
C CYS A 110 5.55 11.84 1.57
N ARG A 111 5.98 11.53 2.79
CA ARG A 111 7.37 11.78 3.22
C ARG A 111 8.41 11.03 2.39
N GLU A 112 8.09 9.81 1.95
CA GLU A 112 9.06 8.93 1.28
C GLU A 112 9.01 9.03 -0.24
N PHE A 113 7.83 9.28 -0.80
CA PHE A 113 7.60 9.21 -2.25
C PHE A 113 7.12 10.52 -2.87
N GLY A 114 6.88 11.56 -2.07
CA GLY A 114 6.26 12.81 -2.51
C GLY A 114 4.73 12.75 -2.53
N PRO A 115 4.08 13.85 -2.95
CA PRO A 115 2.62 13.95 -2.97
C PRO A 115 1.99 12.93 -3.92
N PHE A 116 0.72 12.63 -3.71
CA PHE A 116 -0.06 11.81 -4.65
C PHE A 116 -0.26 12.54 -5.97
N ASP A 117 -0.13 11.78 -7.07
CA ASP A 117 -0.46 12.21 -8.42
C ASP A 117 -1.77 11.57 -8.89
N GLU A 118 -2.26 11.98 -10.05
CA GLU A 118 -3.52 11.49 -10.64
C GLU A 118 -3.56 9.97 -10.84
N GLY A 119 -2.41 9.30 -10.90
CA GLY A 119 -2.30 7.85 -11.04
C GLY A 119 -2.42 7.09 -9.72
N ALA A 120 -2.27 7.75 -8.57
CA ALA A 120 -2.27 7.07 -7.28
C ALA A 120 -3.65 6.56 -6.79
N PRO A 121 -4.76 7.31 -6.93
CA PRO A 121 -6.06 6.89 -6.38
C PRO A 121 -6.51 5.51 -6.84
N ALA A 122 -6.22 5.13 -8.08
CA ALA A 122 -6.60 3.83 -8.62
C ALA A 122 -5.93 2.63 -7.91
N HIS A 123 -4.99 2.85 -6.98
CA HIS A 123 -4.21 1.79 -6.35
C HIS A 123 -4.33 1.74 -4.83
N TRP A 124 -4.84 2.81 -4.21
CA TRP A 124 -4.93 2.99 -2.76
C TRP A 124 -6.38 3.27 -2.36
N THR A 125 -7.05 2.30 -1.73
CA THR A 125 -8.50 2.36 -1.47
C THR A 125 -8.91 3.59 -0.68
N ILE A 126 -8.15 3.96 0.35
CA ILE A 126 -8.46 5.13 1.17
C ILE A 126 -8.22 6.43 0.39
N VAL A 127 -7.16 6.53 -0.41
CA VAL A 127 -6.91 7.71 -1.25
C VAL A 127 -8.02 7.87 -2.27
N ARG A 128 -8.45 6.78 -2.91
CA ARG A 128 -9.59 6.77 -3.82
C ARG A 128 -10.86 7.27 -3.16
N TYR A 129 -11.17 6.73 -1.99
CA TYR A 129 -12.36 7.12 -1.23
C TYR A 129 -12.35 8.60 -0.85
N LEU A 130 -11.23 9.09 -0.29
CA LEU A 130 -11.10 10.51 0.05
C LEU A 130 -11.24 11.41 -1.19
N HIS A 131 -10.71 10.98 -2.34
CA HIS A 131 -10.76 11.78 -3.55
C HIS A 131 -12.13 11.77 -4.22
N GLN A 132 -12.75 10.60 -4.36
CA GLN A 132 -13.97 10.41 -5.16
C GLN A 132 -15.26 10.61 -4.36
N GLU A 133 -15.27 10.18 -3.09
CA GLU A 133 -16.47 10.17 -2.27
C GLU A 133 -16.52 11.34 -1.27
N MET A 134 -15.35 11.86 -0.87
CA MET A 134 -15.23 12.99 0.06
C MET A 134 -14.83 14.31 -0.62
N ASP A 135 -14.68 14.31 -1.94
CA ASP A 135 -14.34 15.47 -2.77
C ASP A 135 -13.05 16.20 -2.33
N MET A 136 -12.11 15.47 -1.72
CA MET A 136 -10.81 16.02 -1.34
C MET A 136 -9.88 16.03 -2.56
N THR A 137 -9.15 17.12 -2.75
CA THR A 137 -8.08 17.21 -3.75
C THR A 137 -6.88 16.33 -3.35
N LEU A 138 -6.09 15.90 -4.33
CA LEU A 138 -4.86 15.15 -4.05
C LEU A 138 -3.84 15.96 -3.24
N GLU A 139 -3.86 17.29 -3.39
CA GLU A 139 -3.06 18.21 -2.58
C GLU A 139 -3.48 18.16 -1.11
N GLU A 140 -4.79 18.27 -0.82
CA GLU A 140 -5.33 18.17 0.54
C GLU A 140 -5.04 16.80 1.17
N ILE A 141 -5.23 15.71 0.42
CA ILE A 141 -4.91 14.35 0.90
C ILE A 141 -3.41 14.23 1.20
N SER A 142 -2.54 14.77 0.34
CA SER A 142 -1.09 14.75 0.54
C SER A 142 -0.62 15.65 1.69
N ALA A 143 -1.42 16.65 2.06
CA ALA A 143 -1.16 17.56 3.16
C ALA A 143 -1.66 17.05 4.52
N LEU A 144 -2.30 15.86 4.56
CA LEU A 144 -2.73 15.26 5.82
C LEU A 144 -1.55 15.11 6.79
N THR A 145 -1.78 15.47 8.05
CA THR A 145 -0.81 15.32 9.13
C THR A 145 -1.25 14.21 10.07
N PRO A 146 -0.32 13.54 10.76
CA PRO A 146 -0.69 12.58 11.81
C PRO A 146 -1.58 13.27 12.84
N LEU A 147 -2.66 12.60 13.26
CA LEU A 147 -3.44 13.05 14.41
C LEU A 147 -2.50 13.05 15.62
N THR A 148 -2.15 14.23 16.11
CA THR A 148 -1.35 14.36 17.33
C THR A 148 -2.21 13.81 18.46
N SER A 149 -1.77 12.72 19.10
CA SER A 149 -2.41 12.24 20.33
C SER A 149 -2.31 13.36 21.36
N ALA A 150 -3.46 13.90 21.77
CA ALA A 150 -3.55 14.79 22.92
C ALA A 150 -3.31 14.01 24.22
#